data_AF-A0A7V1D5V1-F1
#
_entry.id   AF-A0A7V1D5V1-F1
#
_cell.length_a   1.000
_cell.length_b   1.000
_cell.length_c   1.000
_cell.angle_alpha   90.00
_cell.angle_beta   90.00
_cell.angle_gamma   90.00
#
_symmetry.space_group_name_H-M   'P 1'
#
loop_
_entity.id
_entity.type
_entity.pdbx_description
1 polymer ?
#
loop_
_entity_poly.entity_id
_entity_poly.type
_entity_poly.pdbx_seq_one_letter_code
_entity_poly.pdbx_strand_id
1 'polypeptide(L)'
;ADVLLIRLENLNDCFTEAFKEFLNIDNLTLVSQNVGSQKDYADIYRMFKDTICFPESFLDTMYSSKFVQHFYSEAEINQFRAKWSRKPVV
;
A
#
# COMPACT_ATOMS: atom_id res chain seq x y z
N ALA A 1 5.44 -21.89 -16.64
CA ALA A 1 5.93 -21.52 -15.31
C ALA A 1 4.89 -20.60 -14.71
N ASP A 2 4.40 -20.94 -13.53
CA ASP A 2 3.30 -20.21 -12.90
C ASP A 2 3.85 -19.05 -12.07
N VAL A 3 3.11 -17.95 -11.99
CA VAL A 3 3.51 -16.73 -11.31
C VAL A 3 2.38 -16.28 -10.40
N LEU A 4 2.69 -16.06 -9.12
CA LEU A 4 1.79 -15.44 -8.15
C LEU A 4 2.04 -13.93 -8.12
N LEU A 5 0.99 -13.14 -8.36
CA LEU A 5 1.04 -11.69 -8.30
C LEU A 5 0.16 -11.18 -7.17
N ILE A 6 0.74 -10.40 -6.26
CA ILE A 6 0.05 -9.84 -5.08
C ILE A 6 0.39 -8.36 -4.96
N ARG A 7 -0.63 -7.54 -4.66
CA ARG A 7 -0.44 -6.16 -4.18
C ARG A 7 -0.14 -6.20 -2.69
N LEU A 8 0.90 -5.49 -2.24
CA LEU A 8 1.35 -5.57 -0.85
C LEU A 8 0.29 -5.10 0.15
N GLU A 9 -0.55 -4.16 -0.27
CA GLU A 9 -1.69 -3.64 0.50
C GLU A 9 -2.73 -4.72 0.80
N ASN A 10 -2.82 -5.77 -0.02
CA ASN A 10 -3.73 -6.90 0.17
C ASN A 10 -3.07 -8.12 0.79
N LEU A 11 -1.75 -8.10 1.03
CA LEU A 11 -1.01 -9.27 1.51
C LEU A 11 -1.61 -9.83 2.81
N ASN A 12 -1.94 -8.95 3.77
CA ASN A 12 -2.53 -9.38 5.04
C ASN A 12 -3.91 -10.05 4.88
N ASP A 13 -4.63 -9.70 3.81
CA ASP A 13 -5.99 -10.17 3.55
C ASP A 13 -6.03 -11.44 2.70
N CYS A 14 -5.01 -11.67 1.85
CA CYS A 14 -5.00 -12.78 0.90
C CYS A 14 -3.87 -13.78 1.07
N PHE A 15 -2.93 -13.56 2.00
CA PHE A 15 -1.72 -14.37 2.14
C PHE A 15 -2.00 -15.87 2.26
N THR A 16 -2.88 -16.28 3.17
CA THR A 16 -3.09 -17.69 3.49
C THR A 16 -3.66 -18.44 2.28
N GLU A 17 -4.72 -17.89 1.69
CA GLU A 17 -5.43 -18.48 0.57
C GLU A 17 -4.55 -18.51 -0.69
N ALA A 18 -3.91 -17.39 -1.02
CA ALA A 18 -3.09 -17.28 -2.23
C ALA A 18 -1.87 -18.21 -2.19
N PHE A 19 -1.20 -18.33 -1.04
CA PHE A 19 -0.03 -19.19 -0.92
C PHE A 19 -0.41 -20.67 -0.82
N LYS A 20 -1.54 -20.99 -0.18
CA LYS A 20 -2.06 -22.36 -0.19
C LYS A 20 -2.37 -22.82 -1.61
N GLU A 21 -3.07 -22.01 -2.40
CA GLU A 21 -3.39 -22.33 -3.79
C GLU A 21 -2.14 -22.46 -4.66
N PHE A 22 -1.18 -21.55 -4.51
CA PHE A 22 0.00 -21.50 -5.37
C PHE A 22 1.08 -22.53 -5.01
N LEU A 23 1.29 -22.82 -3.72
CA LEU A 23 2.36 -23.70 -3.24
C LEU A 23 1.86 -25.06 -2.71
N ASN A 24 0.55 -25.22 -2.52
CA ASN A 24 -0.08 -26.38 -1.87
C ASN A 24 0.48 -26.64 -0.46
N ILE A 25 0.66 -25.57 0.32
CA ILE A 25 1.12 -25.61 1.72
C ILE A 25 0.03 -25.10 2.65
N ASP A 26 -0.29 -25.90 3.67
CA ASP A 26 -1.24 -25.55 4.73
C ASP A 26 -0.54 -24.95 5.97
N ASN A 27 -1.34 -24.32 6.84
CA ASN A 27 -0.91 -23.80 8.15
C ASN A 27 0.22 -22.74 8.08
N LEU A 28 0.22 -21.92 7.01
CA LEU A 28 1.14 -20.79 6.90
C LEU A 28 0.76 -19.68 7.88
N THR A 29 1.77 -19.01 8.42
CA THR A 29 1.59 -17.83 9.28
C THR A 29 2.45 -16.69 8.75
N LEU A 30 1.84 -15.53 8.53
CA LEU A 30 2.56 -14.32 8.13
C LEU A 30 3.21 -13.68 9.37
N VAL A 31 4.54 -13.68 9.42
CA VAL A 31 5.30 -13.09 10.53
C VAL A 31 5.86 -11.73 10.12
N SER A 32 5.44 -10.68 10.83
CA SER A 32 5.97 -9.32 10.63
C SER A 32 7.25 -9.13 11.43
N GLN A 33 8.39 -8.93 10.76
CA GLN A 33 9.68 -8.66 11.43
C GLN A 33 10.22 -7.23 11.22
N ASN A 34 9.90 -6.59 10.09
CA ASN A 34 10.41 -5.25 9.74
C ASN A 34 9.35 -4.16 9.91
N VAL A 35 8.76 -4.08 11.10
CA VAL A 35 7.66 -3.15 11.39
C VAL A 35 8.22 -1.74 11.62
N GLY A 36 8.14 -0.89 10.59
CA GLY A 36 8.67 0.48 10.63
C GLY A 36 8.07 1.35 11.74
N SER A 37 6.84 1.06 12.19
CA SER A 37 6.19 1.77 13.30
C SER A 37 6.75 1.43 14.69
N GLN A 38 7.63 0.44 14.80
CA GLN A 38 8.30 0.07 16.06
C GLN A 38 9.71 0.66 16.16
N LYS A 39 10.16 1.41 15.15
CA LYS A 39 11.49 2.02 15.13
C LYS A 39 11.47 3.40 15.76
N ASP A 40 12.61 3.86 16.26
CA ASP A 40 12.74 5.13 17.01
C ASP A 40 12.23 6.37 16.26
N TYR A 41 12.20 6.32 14.92
CA TYR A 41 11.71 7.39 14.05
C TYR A 41 10.22 7.29 13.69
N ALA A 42 9.49 6.32 14.24
CA ALA A 42 8.11 6.03 13.87
C ALA A 42 7.17 7.23 14.06
N ASP A 43 7.32 7.97 15.16
CA ASP A 43 6.47 9.12 15.46
C ASP A 43 6.71 10.28 14.49
N ILE A 44 7.97 10.62 14.22
CA ILE A 44 8.34 11.67 13.24
C ILE A 44 7.84 11.29 11.86
N TYR A 45 8.02 10.02 11.46
CA TYR A 45 7.55 9.53 10.17
C TYR A 45 6.01 9.53 10.06
N ARG A 46 5.30 9.20 11.16
CA ARG A 46 3.84 9.31 11.21
C ARG A 46 3.39 10.75 11.05
N MET A 47 3.96 11.68 11.83
CA MET A 47 3.66 13.12 11.72
C MET A 47 3.90 13.65 10.31
N PHE A 48 5.01 13.26 9.68
CA PHE A 48 5.31 13.63 8.30
C PHE A 48 4.21 13.15 7.34
N LYS A 49 3.82 11.87 7.40
CA LYS A 49 2.75 11.32 6.55
C LYS A 49 1.39 11.98 6.80
N ASP A 50 1.10 12.39 8.03
CA ASP A 50 -0.19 13.00 8.38
C ASP A 50 -0.30 14.47 7.95
N THR A 51 0.85 15.15 7.78
CA THR A 51 0.95 16.59 7.47
C THR A 51 1.35 16.90 6.02
N ILE A 52 2.00 15.97 5.33
CA ILE A 52 2.39 16.19 3.94
C ILE A 52 1.15 16.33 3.05
N CYS A 53 1.15 17.37 2.22
CA CYS A 53 0.16 17.62 1.19
C CYS A 53 0.89 17.79 -0.14
N PHE A 54 0.65 16.89 -1.08
CA PHE A 54 1.30 16.93 -2.38
C PHE A 54 0.53 17.84 -3.37
N PRO A 55 1.22 18.52 -4.30
CA PRO A 55 0.57 19.24 -5.39
C PRO A 55 -0.20 18.30 -6.31
N GLU A 56 -1.33 18.75 -6.85
CA GLU A 56 -2.13 17.94 -7.80
C GLU A 56 -1.31 17.45 -9.00
N SER A 57 -0.43 18.28 -9.56
CA SER A 57 0.43 17.89 -10.68
C SER A 57 1.37 16.71 -10.37
N PHE A 58 1.81 16.59 -9.11
CA PHE A 58 2.58 15.45 -8.66
C PHE A 58 1.71 14.19 -8.59
N LEU A 59 0.51 14.30 -8.01
CA LEU A 59 -0.44 13.18 -7.93
C LEU A 59 -0.88 12.71 -9.32
N ASP A 60 -1.09 13.64 -10.25
CA ASP A 60 -1.38 13.35 -11.66
C ASP A 60 -0.27 12.53 -12.31
N THR A 61 0.99 12.92 -12.08
CA THR A 61 2.14 12.19 -12.60
C THR A 61 2.22 10.78 -12.00
N MET A 62 2.03 10.64 -10.69
CA MET A 62 2.12 9.34 -10.02
C MET A 62 1.00 8.38 -10.44
N TYR A 63 -0.24 8.86 -10.54
CA TYR A 63 -1.41 8.02 -10.80
C TYR A 63 -1.74 7.85 -12.28
N SER A 64 -1.09 8.58 -13.18
CA SER A 64 -1.14 8.32 -14.63
C SER A 64 -0.21 7.19 -15.10
N SER A 65 0.62 6.65 -14.19
CA SER A 65 1.47 5.50 -14.50
C SER A 65 0.65 4.29 -14.94
N LYS A 66 1.11 3.63 -16.02
CA LYS A 66 0.49 2.40 -16.54
C LYS A 66 0.30 1.32 -15.47
N PHE A 67 1.20 1.25 -14.48
CA PHE A 67 1.12 0.26 -13.41
C PHE A 67 -0.01 0.59 -12.44
N VAL A 68 -0.19 1.86 -12.11
CA VAL A 68 -1.28 2.27 -11.22
C VAL A 68 -2.61 2.01 -11.90
N GLN A 69 -2.78 2.47 -13.14
CA GLN A 69 -4.04 2.32 -13.87
C GLN A 69 -4.39 0.86 -14.19
N HIS A 70 -3.40 -0.03 -14.23
CA HIS A 70 -3.63 -1.45 -14.45
C HIS A 70 -3.99 -2.21 -13.17
N PHE A 71 -3.34 -1.89 -12.05
CA PHE A 71 -3.49 -2.66 -10.80
C PHE A 71 -4.45 -2.05 -9.78
N TYR A 72 -4.92 -0.82 -9.99
CA TYR A 72 -5.82 -0.14 -9.06
C TYR A 72 -7.05 0.39 -9.79
N SER A 73 -8.19 0.25 -9.12
CA SER A 73 -9.45 0.82 -9.57
C SER A 73 -9.45 2.34 -9.45
N GLU A 74 -10.32 3.01 -10.22
CA GLU A 74 -10.50 4.46 -10.09
C GLU A 74 -10.92 4.87 -8.66
N ALA A 75 -11.71 4.04 -7.99
CA ALA A 75 -12.12 4.27 -6.60
C ALA A 75 -10.92 4.28 -5.64
N GLU A 76 -10.02 3.31 -5.77
CA GLU A 76 -8.78 3.26 -4.98
C GLU A 76 -7.87 4.45 -5.30
N ILE A 77 -7.69 4.78 -6.58
CA ILE A 77 -6.89 5.93 -7.00
C ILE A 77 -7.44 7.22 -6.41
N ASN A 78 -8.76 7.42 -6.43
CA ASN A 78 -9.41 8.60 -5.84
C ASN A 78 -9.23 8.65 -4.32
N GLN A 79 -9.31 7.50 -3.63
CA GLN A 79 -9.02 7.44 -2.19
C GLN A 79 -7.56 7.82 -1.89
N PHE A 80 -6.61 7.34 -2.71
CA PHE A 80 -5.21 7.71 -2.54
C PHE A 80 -4.99 9.20 -2.79
N ARG A 81 -5.56 9.76 -3.86
CA ARG A 81 -5.52 11.21 -4.14
C ARG A 81 -6.02 12.01 -2.96
N ALA A 82 -7.22 11.69 -2.45
CA ALA A 82 -7.80 12.38 -1.31
C ALA A 82 -6.93 12.30 -0.05
N LYS A 83 -6.28 11.17 0.19
CA LYS A 83 -5.33 11.01 1.31
C LYS A 83 -4.13 11.94 1.19
N TRP A 84 -3.58 12.08 -0.01
CA TRP A 84 -2.31 12.78 -0.25
C TRP A 84 -2.45 14.25 -0.65
N SER A 85 -3.67 14.73 -0.97
CA SER A 85 -3.98 16.15 -1.17
C SER A 85 -4.65 16.82 0.03
N ARG A 86 -4.83 16.09 1.14
CA ARG A 86 -5.44 16.62 2.37
C ARG A 86 -4.55 17.68 3.00
N LYS A 87 -5.08 18.90 3.16
CA LYS A 87 -4.43 19.94 3.97
C LYS A 87 -4.46 19.53 5.45
N PRO A 88 -3.33 19.63 6.18
CA PRO A 88 -3.32 19.36 7.61
C PRO A 88 -4.31 20.29 8.33
N VAL A 89 -5.07 19.73 9.27
CA VAL A 89 -5.87 20.52 10.20
C VAL A 89 -4.88 21.07 11.23
N VAL A 90 -4.64 22.39 11.16
CA VAL A 90 -3.84 23.15 12.13
C VAL A 90 -4.59 23.32 13.44
#